data_AF-A0AAD9ABT9-F1
#
_entry.id   AF-A0AAD9ABT9-F1
#
_cell.length_a   1.000
_cell.length_b   1.000
_cell.length_c   1.000
_cell.angle_alpha   90.00
_cell.angle_beta   90.00
_cell.angle_gamma   90.00
#
_symmetry.space_group_name_H-M   'P 1'
#
loop_
_entity.id
_entity.type
_entity.pdbx_description
1 polymer ?
#
loop_
_entity_poly.entity_id
_entity_poly.type
_entity_poly.pdbx_seq_one_letter_code
_entity_poly.pdbx_strand_id
1 'polypeptide(L)'
;MILKGILWSWALLAPCVVAEQQKPLGAGIPKHEHLQQDSWRRGLNFSSPAPHLFASAYGLLQQWSNTVFPNGHTMAAVEIPAFTLLYHGRMDEEDAPSPEWLAFDIEMAYGIMGSTRQSFMLSYQTTQPVKALYFDGESAALMGLGQLDTQMLHLYGNVTGPDSGGGMWRGLEPEYERAMGLCDWLAERG
;
A
#
# COMPACT_ATOMS: atom_id res chain seq x y z
N MET A 1 -70.57 31.98 -13.13
CA MET A 1 -69.22 32.24 -12.58
C MET A 1 -68.60 30.88 -12.33
N ILE A 2 -67.85 30.27 -13.27
CA ILE A 2 -66.45 30.54 -13.65
C ILE A 2 -65.59 30.75 -12.38
N LEU A 3 -64.56 29.96 -12.01
CA LEU A 3 -63.49 29.29 -12.76
C LEU A 3 -62.99 28.03 -12.02
N LYS A 4 -62.51 27.05 -12.79
CA LYS A 4 -61.61 25.96 -12.37
C LYS A 4 -60.25 26.57 -11.97
N GLY A 5 -59.73 26.22 -10.79
CA GLY A 5 -58.38 26.57 -10.35
C GLY A 5 -57.43 25.39 -10.50
N ILE A 6 -56.75 25.34 -11.65
CA ILE A 6 -55.63 24.44 -11.93
C ILE A 6 -54.40 25.00 -11.20
N LEU A 7 -53.86 24.28 -10.23
CA LEU A 7 -52.57 24.61 -9.62
C LEU A 7 -51.45 24.06 -10.51
N TRP A 8 -50.80 24.96 -11.25
CA TRP A 8 -49.48 24.74 -11.84
C TRP A 8 -48.46 25.42 -10.94
N SER A 9 -47.51 24.66 -10.38
CA SER A 9 -46.31 25.21 -9.75
C SER A 9 -45.14 24.26 -9.99
N TRP A 10 -44.66 24.34 -11.23
CA TRP A 10 -43.25 24.34 -11.67
C TRP A 10 -42.25 23.57 -10.79
N ALA A 11 -41.92 22.35 -11.23
CA ALA A 11 -40.62 21.76 -10.95
C ALA A 11 -39.54 22.66 -11.58
N LEU A 12 -38.73 23.30 -10.74
CA LEU A 12 -37.46 23.90 -11.16
C LEU A 12 -36.51 22.75 -11.51
N LEU A 13 -36.57 22.29 -12.76
CA LEU A 13 -35.41 21.67 -13.39
C LEU A 13 -34.39 22.78 -13.61
N ALA A 14 -33.51 22.98 -12.63
CA ALA A 14 -32.27 23.70 -12.88
C ALA A 14 -31.49 22.88 -13.92
N PRO A 15 -31.20 23.40 -15.12
CA PRO A 15 -30.17 22.79 -15.94
C PRO A 15 -28.88 22.91 -15.13
N CYS A 16 -28.29 21.76 -14.79
CA CYS A 16 -26.90 21.71 -14.40
C CYS A 16 -26.10 22.23 -15.61
N VAL A 17 -25.78 23.53 -15.61
CA VAL A 17 -24.81 24.07 -16.55
C VAL A 17 -23.46 23.58 -16.04
N VAL A 18 -23.05 22.41 -16.51
CA VAL A 18 -21.67 21.98 -16.43
C VAL A 18 -20.90 22.96 -17.31
N ALA A 19 -20.29 23.97 -16.70
CA ALA A 19 -19.31 24.81 -17.36
C ALA A 19 -18.02 24.00 -17.51
N GLU A 20 -18.01 23.06 -18.45
CA GLU A 20 -16.82 22.35 -18.85
C GLU A 20 -16.03 23.25 -19.79
N GLN A 21 -15.18 24.11 -19.23
CA GLN A 21 -14.18 24.79 -20.04
C GLN A 21 -13.00 23.84 -20.23
N GLN A 22 -13.21 22.79 -21.02
CA GLN A 22 -12.14 21.90 -21.47
C GLN A 22 -11.20 22.71 -22.35
N LYS A 23 -10.02 23.07 -21.81
CA LYS A 23 -8.98 23.73 -22.59
C LYS A 23 -8.27 22.63 -23.40
N PRO A 24 -8.23 22.71 -24.74
CA PRO A 24 -7.58 21.68 -25.54
C PRO A 24 -6.09 21.59 -25.18
N LEU A 25 -5.64 20.39 -24.81
CA LEU A 25 -4.23 20.04 -24.68
C LEU A 25 -3.62 20.01 -26.08
N GLY A 26 -3.18 21.16 -26.59
CA GLY A 26 -2.54 21.20 -27.90
C GLY A 26 -2.19 22.56 -28.48
N ALA A 27 -2.40 23.67 -27.77
CA ALA A 27 -2.01 25.00 -28.27
C ALA A 27 -0.67 25.44 -27.68
N GLY A 28 0.42 25.00 -28.32
CA GLY A 28 1.78 25.49 -28.07
C GLY A 28 2.67 24.46 -27.37
N ILE A 29 3.17 23.48 -28.11
CA ILE A 29 4.35 22.70 -27.70
C ILE A 29 5.56 23.37 -28.35
N PRO A 30 6.40 24.10 -27.59
CA PRO A 30 7.75 24.41 -28.06
C PRO A 30 8.49 23.10 -28.32
N LYS A 31 9.15 23.02 -29.47
CA LYS A 31 9.91 21.85 -29.88
C LYS A 31 11.07 21.60 -28.92
N HIS A 32 11.16 20.35 -28.43
CA HIS A 32 12.32 19.71 -27.82
C HIS A 32 13.00 20.48 -26.67
N GLU A 33 12.46 20.31 -25.47
CA GLU A 33 13.27 20.21 -24.26
C GLU A 33 12.80 18.97 -23.49
N HIS A 34 13.74 18.24 -22.88
CA HIS A 34 13.46 17.14 -21.96
C HIS A 34 12.48 17.63 -20.88
N LEU A 35 11.18 17.39 -21.09
CA LEU A 35 10.15 17.69 -20.10
C LEU A 35 10.36 16.74 -18.92
N GLN A 36 11.04 17.29 -17.93
CA GLN A 36 11.21 16.79 -16.56
C GLN A 36 9.93 16.10 -16.08
N GLN A 37 9.97 14.77 -15.99
CA GLN A 37 9.06 13.98 -15.16
C GLN A 37 9.04 14.47 -13.69
N ASP A 38 10.02 15.29 -13.29
CA ASP A 38 10.17 15.91 -11.97
C ASP A 38 9.33 17.18 -11.73
N SER A 39 8.65 17.73 -12.74
CA SER A 39 7.92 19.02 -12.57
C SER A 39 6.65 18.90 -11.73
N TRP A 40 5.84 17.85 -11.93
CA TRP A 40 4.62 17.62 -11.14
C TRP A 40 4.94 17.05 -9.74
N ARG A 41 5.96 16.18 -9.62
CA ARG A 41 6.40 15.61 -8.35
C ARG A 41 6.91 16.69 -7.38
N ARG A 42 7.57 17.74 -7.88
CA ARG A 42 7.99 18.91 -7.08
C ARG A 42 6.82 19.67 -6.43
N GLY A 43 5.60 19.53 -6.94
CA GLY A 43 4.39 20.12 -6.36
C GLY A 43 3.83 19.38 -5.14
N LEU A 44 4.38 18.22 -4.78
CA LEU A 44 3.89 17.35 -3.71
C LEU A 44 4.72 17.44 -2.40
N ASN A 45 5.31 18.61 -2.13
CA ASN A 45 6.05 18.83 -0.89
C ASN A 45 5.09 19.15 0.26
N PHE A 46 4.57 18.11 0.91
CA PHE A 46 3.67 18.22 2.06
C PHE A 46 4.46 18.23 3.37
N SER A 47 4.02 19.02 4.36
CA SER A 47 4.63 19.06 5.70
C SER A 47 4.29 17.85 6.58
N SER A 48 3.42 16.95 6.09
CA SER A 48 2.92 15.79 6.81
C SER A 48 2.82 14.59 5.86
N PRO A 49 3.00 13.36 6.36
CA PRO A 49 2.77 12.14 5.57
C PRO A 49 1.27 11.91 5.23
N ALA A 50 0.36 12.66 5.87
CA ALA A 50 -1.08 12.43 5.76
C ALA A 50 -1.63 12.40 4.32
N PRO A 51 -1.27 13.32 3.39
CA PRO A 51 -1.78 13.27 2.02
C PRO A 51 -1.40 12.00 1.29
N HIS A 52 -0.21 11.44 1.55
CA HIS A 52 0.20 10.17 0.96
C HIS A 52 -0.64 9.02 1.54
N LEU A 53 -0.76 8.93 2.86
CA LEU A 53 -1.57 7.88 3.52
C LEU A 53 -3.03 7.90 3.05
N PHE A 54 -3.67 9.08 3.01
CA PHE A 54 -5.06 9.19 2.56
C PHE A 54 -5.22 8.93 1.06
N ALA A 55 -4.22 9.28 0.24
CA ALA A 55 -4.22 8.92 -1.17
C ALA A 55 -4.09 7.40 -1.36
N SER A 56 -3.22 6.73 -0.60
CA SER A 56 -3.08 5.25 -0.62
C SER A 56 -4.36 4.55 -0.17
N ALA A 57 -5.06 5.09 0.83
CA ALA A 57 -6.38 4.62 1.26
C ALA A 57 -7.44 4.76 0.15
N TYR A 58 -7.46 5.93 -0.50
CA TYR A 58 -8.42 6.26 -1.55
C TYR A 58 -8.15 5.51 -2.85
N GLY A 59 -6.88 5.20 -3.13
CA GLY A 59 -6.41 4.49 -4.32
C GLY A 59 -6.71 2.99 -4.34
N LEU A 60 -7.18 2.42 -3.23
CA LEU A 60 -7.49 1.00 -3.12
C LEU A 60 -8.47 0.57 -4.24
N LEU A 61 -8.04 -0.40 -5.05
CA LEU A 61 -8.77 -0.95 -6.20
C LEU A 61 -9.13 0.07 -7.30
N GLN A 62 -8.53 1.27 -7.28
CA GLN A 62 -8.72 2.28 -8.33
C GLN A 62 -7.71 2.09 -9.45
N GLN A 63 -8.19 1.94 -10.69
CA GLN A 63 -7.32 1.70 -11.84
C GLN A 63 -6.27 2.82 -12.04
N TRP A 64 -6.70 4.08 -12.05
CA TRP A 64 -5.81 5.20 -12.37
C TRP A 64 -4.77 5.45 -11.29
N SER A 65 -5.16 5.40 -10.00
CA SER A 65 -4.22 5.58 -8.89
C SER A 65 -3.12 4.51 -8.92
N ASN A 66 -3.48 3.23 -9.10
CA ASN A 66 -2.52 2.13 -9.21
C ASN A 66 -1.71 2.14 -10.52
N THR A 67 -2.15 2.86 -11.55
CA THR A 67 -1.37 3.05 -12.79
C THR A 67 -0.29 4.12 -12.61
N VAL A 68 -0.59 5.20 -11.88
CA VAL A 68 0.36 6.31 -11.64
C VAL A 68 1.43 5.91 -10.63
N PHE A 69 1.06 5.09 -9.64
CA PHE A 69 1.94 4.58 -8.59
C PHE A 69 1.90 3.04 -8.61
N PRO A 70 2.69 2.39 -9.50
CA PRO A 70 2.62 0.95 -9.69
C PRO A 70 3.20 0.15 -8.52
N ASN A 71 4.17 0.73 -7.82
CA ASN A 71 4.79 0.18 -6.62
C ASN A 71 4.41 1.13 -5.48
N GLY A 72 3.72 0.64 -4.45
CA GLY A 72 3.41 1.48 -3.30
C GLY A 72 2.28 2.46 -3.52
N HIS A 73 1.04 1.99 -3.39
CA HIS A 73 -0.11 2.89 -3.28
C HIS A 73 -1.39 2.21 -2.79
N THR A 74 -1.29 1.37 -1.77
CA THR A 74 -2.48 0.66 -1.27
C THR A 74 -2.37 0.39 0.22
N MET A 75 -3.43 0.71 0.96
CA MET A 75 -3.60 0.20 2.33
C MET A 75 -4.99 -0.43 2.45
N ALA A 76 -5.07 -1.63 2.98
CA ALA A 76 -6.34 -2.35 3.09
C ALA A 76 -6.44 -3.14 4.38
N ALA A 77 -7.56 -3.00 5.09
CA ALA A 77 -7.94 -3.98 6.09
C ALA A 77 -8.37 -5.26 5.37
N VAL A 78 -7.77 -6.38 5.74
CA VAL A 78 -8.01 -7.70 5.14
C VAL A 78 -8.30 -8.73 6.23
N GLU A 79 -8.95 -9.82 5.84
CA GLU A 79 -9.22 -10.95 6.71
C GLU A 79 -8.65 -12.21 6.05
N ILE A 80 -7.79 -12.91 6.78
CA ILE A 80 -7.29 -14.23 6.40
C ILE A 80 -8.28 -15.27 6.97
N PRO A 81 -8.90 -16.12 6.14
CA PRO A 81 -9.88 -17.10 6.61
C PRO A 81 -9.32 -18.06 7.66
N ALA A 82 -10.22 -18.65 8.46
CA ALA A 82 -9.87 -19.76 9.33
C ALA A 82 -9.37 -20.97 8.52
N PHE A 83 -8.50 -21.76 9.13
CA PHE A 83 -7.88 -22.95 8.52
C PHE A 83 -6.99 -22.66 7.31
N THR A 84 -6.54 -21.42 7.15
CA THR A 84 -5.52 -21.04 6.16
C THR A 84 -4.17 -21.59 6.59
N LEU A 85 -3.51 -22.28 5.68
CA LEU A 85 -2.17 -22.83 5.89
C LEU A 85 -1.12 -21.78 5.53
N LEU A 86 -0.13 -21.63 6.39
CA LEU A 86 0.96 -20.67 6.28
C LEU A 86 2.29 -21.38 6.54
N TYR A 87 3.35 -20.93 5.90
CA TYR A 87 4.66 -21.59 5.92
C TYR A 87 5.76 -20.62 6.34
N HIS A 88 6.72 -21.11 7.10
CA HIS A 88 7.87 -20.34 7.56
C HIS A 88 9.15 -21.16 7.43
N GLY A 89 10.07 -20.66 6.61
CA GLY A 89 11.36 -21.31 6.37
C GLY A 89 12.39 -20.84 7.38
N ARG A 90 13.22 -21.76 7.88
CA ARG A 90 14.31 -21.48 8.81
C ARG A 90 15.57 -22.24 8.46
N MET A 91 16.70 -21.76 8.98
CA MET A 91 17.99 -22.45 8.88
C MET A 91 18.42 -23.09 10.21
N ASP A 92 17.50 -23.20 11.15
CA ASP A 92 17.69 -23.69 12.52
C ASP A 92 16.45 -24.42 13.04
N GLU A 93 16.64 -25.27 14.06
CA GLU A 93 15.60 -26.17 14.60
C GLU A 93 14.72 -25.48 15.67
N GLU A 94 14.94 -24.19 15.93
CA GLU A 94 14.24 -23.47 16.99
C GLU A 94 12.84 -23.01 16.56
N ASP A 95 11.95 -22.83 17.54
CA ASP A 95 10.64 -22.23 17.34
C ASP A 95 10.75 -20.78 16.86
N ALA A 96 9.86 -20.39 15.93
CA ALA A 96 9.82 -19.04 15.37
C ALA A 96 9.69 -17.96 16.47
N PRO A 97 10.62 -16.98 16.55
CA PRO A 97 10.44 -15.83 17.43
C PRO A 97 9.27 -14.96 16.94
N SER A 98 8.85 -13.97 17.73
CA SER A 98 7.86 -12.98 17.30
C SER A 98 8.51 -11.59 17.32
N PRO A 99 8.30 -10.73 16.29
CA PRO A 99 7.53 -10.96 15.06
C PRO A 99 8.28 -11.80 14.01
N GLU A 100 7.54 -12.47 13.13
CA GLU A 100 8.11 -13.35 12.09
C GLU A 100 7.27 -13.34 10.80
N TRP A 101 7.92 -13.59 9.67
CA TRP A 101 7.26 -13.65 8.36
C TRP A 101 6.65 -15.03 8.08
N LEU A 102 5.50 -15.02 7.42
CA LEU A 102 4.77 -16.21 6.98
C LEU A 102 4.44 -16.09 5.49
N ALA A 103 4.59 -17.17 4.74
CA ALA A 103 4.18 -17.28 3.35
C ALA A 103 2.89 -18.08 3.20
N PHE A 104 2.07 -17.74 2.21
CA PHE A 104 0.86 -18.51 1.88
C PHE A 104 1.16 -19.80 1.12
N ASP A 105 2.33 -19.89 0.50
CA ASP A 105 2.79 -21.04 -0.25
C ASP A 105 4.14 -21.54 0.25
N ILE A 106 4.32 -22.85 0.17
CA ILE A 106 5.54 -23.53 0.63
C ILE A 106 6.75 -23.16 -0.23
N GLU A 107 6.53 -22.85 -1.50
CA GLU A 107 7.61 -22.57 -2.47
C GLU A 107 8.27 -21.23 -2.19
N MET A 108 7.50 -20.20 -1.82
CA MET A 108 8.03 -18.92 -1.36
C MET A 108 8.86 -19.11 -0.10
N ALA A 109 8.34 -19.82 0.90
CA ALA A 109 9.09 -20.04 2.14
C ALA A 109 10.39 -20.83 1.93
N TYR A 110 10.35 -21.85 1.07
CA TYR A 110 11.52 -22.59 0.65
C TYR A 110 12.46 -21.73 -0.21
N GLY A 111 11.95 -20.85 -1.06
CA GLY A 111 12.75 -19.94 -1.87
C GLY A 111 13.57 -18.95 -1.04
N ILE A 112 13.02 -18.47 0.09
CA ILE A 112 13.71 -17.53 0.98
C ILE A 112 14.75 -18.24 1.85
N MET A 113 14.40 -19.33 2.52
CA MET A 113 15.27 -19.96 3.55
C MET A 113 15.67 -21.42 3.28
N GLY A 114 15.24 -22.03 2.17
CA GLY A 114 15.49 -23.44 1.82
C GLY A 114 16.82 -23.72 1.12
N SER A 115 17.77 -22.78 1.12
CA SER A 115 19.00 -22.88 0.34
C SER A 115 20.11 -23.71 0.99
N THR A 116 19.91 -24.19 2.22
CA THR A 116 20.94 -24.92 2.99
C THR A 116 20.54 -26.35 3.31
N ARG A 117 21.52 -27.19 3.69
CA ARG A 117 21.26 -28.56 4.15
C ARG A 117 20.57 -28.63 5.52
N GLN A 118 20.55 -27.52 6.26
CA GLN A 118 19.91 -27.38 7.56
C GLN A 118 18.73 -26.44 7.40
N SER A 119 17.80 -26.77 6.49
CA SER A 119 16.60 -25.96 6.28
C SER A 119 15.40 -26.66 6.91
N PHE A 120 14.66 -25.94 7.73
CA PHE A 120 13.47 -26.41 8.42
C PHE A 120 12.25 -25.68 7.87
N MET A 121 11.15 -26.42 7.77
CA MET A 121 9.88 -25.92 7.25
C MET A 121 8.82 -26.03 8.33
N LEU A 122 8.43 -24.89 8.91
CA LEU A 122 7.35 -24.82 9.88
C LEU A 122 6.03 -24.53 9.15
N SER A 123 4.99 -25.28 9.53
CA SER A 123 3.64 -25.15 8.96
C SER A 123 2.68 -24.69 10.06
N TYR A 124 2.05 -23.55 9.83
CA TYR A 124 1.07 -22.96 10.73
C TYR A 124 -0.32 -23.00 10.11
N GLN A 125 -1.34 -23.21 10.91
CA GLN A 125 -2.72 -23.12 10.46
C GLN A 125 -3.48 -22.13 11.33
N THR A 126 -4.19 -21.19 10.70
CA THR A 126 -5.07 -20.27 11.42
C THR A 126 -6.23 -21.05 12.05
N THR A 127 -6.51 -20.83 13.33
CA THR A 127 -7.61 -21.49 14.04
C THR A 127 -8.93 -20.72 13.95
N GLN A 128 -8.85 -19.45 13.54
CA GLN A 128 -9.95 -18.50 13.41
C GLN A 128 -9.61 -17.47 12.32
N PRO A 129 -10.58 -16.70 11.80
CA PRO A 129 -10.28 -15.62 10.87
C PRO A 129 -9.34 -14.59 11.52
N VAL A 130 -8.23 -14.28 10.84
CA VAL A 130 -7.22 -13.34 11.32
C VAL A 130 -7.43 -12.01 10.62
N LYS A 131 -7.64 -10.94 11.39
CA LYS A 131 -7.68 -9.58 10.87
C LYS A 131 -6.24 -9.12 10.64
N ALA A 132 -5.96 -8.61 9.44
CA ALA A 132 -4.65 -8.10 9.07
C ALA A 132 -4.78 -6.75 8.34
N LEU A 133 -3.68 -6.02 8.32
CA LEU A 133 -3.54 -4.78 7.55
C LEU A 133 -2.52 -5.03 6.45
N TYR A 134 -2.92 -4.80 5.21
CA TYR A 134 -2.10 -4.97 4.02
C TYR A 134 -1.52 -3.62 3.57
N PHE A 135 -0.22 -3.60 3.28
CA PHE A 135 0.50 -2.41 2.83
C PHE A 135 1.08 -2.60 1.42
N ASP A 136 0.89 -1.58 0.59
CA ASP A 136 1.62 -1.17 -0.61
C ASP A 136 1.77 -2.09 -1.82
N GLY A 137 1.23 -3.31 -1.77
CA GLY A 137 1.29 -4.19 -2.94
C GLY A 137 2.65 -4.85 -3.09
N GLU A 138 2.65 -6.11 -3.56
CA GLU A 138 3.86 -6.94 -3.79
C GLU A 138 4.47 -7.56 -2.51
N SER A 139 4.07 -8.81 -2.22
CA SER A 139 4.60 -9.59 -1.11
C SER A 139 6.09 -9.90 -1.31
N ALA A 140 6.86 -9.87 -0.22
CA ALA A 140 8.30 -10.16 -0.20
C ALA A 140 9.17 -9.26 -1.11
N ALA A 141 8.62 -8.15 -1.60
CA ALA A 141 9.35 -7.16 -2.39
C ALA A 141 9.95 -6.10 -1.46
N LEU A 142 11.16 -6.39 -0.98
CA LEU A 142 11.88 -5.55 -0.02
C LEU A 142 12.64 -4.40 -0.70
N MET A 143 12.21 -4.03 -1.90
CA MET A 143 12.85 -3.02 -2.71
C MET A 143 12.30 -1.66 -2.30
N GLY A 144 13.18 -0.70 -1.96
CA GLY A 144 12.79 0.68 -1.62
C GLY A 144 12.28 1.50 -2.81
N LEU A 145 11.43 0.91 -3.66
CA LEU A 145 10.90 1.47 -4.90
C LEU A 145 9.41 1.80 -4.79
N GLY A 146 8.86 1.82 -3.57
CA GLY A 146 7.46 2.14 -3.27
C GLY A 146 6.75 1.09 -2.40
N GLN A 147 7.15 -0.18 -2.49
CA GLN A 147 6.51 -1.32 -1.83
C GLN A 147 6.48 -1.23 -0.30
N LEU A 148 7.28 -0.32 0.28
CA LEU A 148 7.39 -0.11 1.72
C LEU A 148 6.93 1.29 2.15
N ASP A 149 6.42 2.14 1.24
CA ASP A 149 6.24 3.58 1.50
C ASP A 149 5.23 3.89 2.62
N THR A 150 4.04 3.29 2.61
CA THR A 150 2.99 3.41 3.63
C THR A 150 3.48 2.92 4.98
N GLN A 151 4.12 1.73 5.07
CA GLN A 151 4.68 1.27 6.36
C GLN A 151 5.80 2.21 6.86
N MET A 152 6.62 2.72 5.94
CA MET A 152 7.68 3.67 6.23
C MET A 152 7.16 5.01 6.73
N LEU A 153 6.08 5.52 6.12
CA LEU A 153 5.41 6.75 6.55
C LEU A 153 4.77 6.60 7.92
N HIS A 154 4.21 5.43 8.24
CA HIS A 154 3.66 5.15 9.57
C HIS A 154 4.74 5.13 10.65
N LEU A 155 5.89 4.51 10.37
CA LEU A 155 6.95 4.31 11.36
C LEU A 155 7.89 5.53 11.50
N TYR A 156 8.26 6.15 10.38
CA TYR A 156 9.34 7.14 10.33
C TYR A 156 8.89 8.51 9.81
N GLY A 157 7.65 8.64 9.33
CA GLY A 157 7.12 9.88 8.76
C GLY A 157 7.73 10.28 7.42
N ASN A 158 8.55 9.43 6.81
CA ASN A 158 9.16 9.61 5.49
C ASN A 158 9.43 8.25 4.82
N VAL A 159 9.78 8.27 3.53
CA VAL A 159 10.01 7.06 2.72
C VAL A 159 11.50 6.69 2.58
N THR A 160 12.40 7.37 3.29
CA THR A 160 13.86 7.23 3.08
C THR A 160 14.44 5.94 3.67
N GLY A 161 13.71 5.24 4.55
CA GLY A 161 14.14 3.92 5.03
C GLY A 161 15.19 4.00 6.15
N PRO A 162 15.25 3.03 7.07
CA PRO A 162 16.52 2.67 7.66
C PRO A 162 17.48 2.19 6.55
N ASP A 163 18.78 2.50 6.67
CA ASP A 163 19.78 2.13 5.66
C ASP A 163 19.86 0.60 5.54
N SER A 164 19.83 0.09 4.30
CA SER A 164 19.74 -1.35 4.00
C SER A 164 20.96 -2.18 4.43
N GLY A 165 22.00 -1.55 4.99
CA GLY A 165 23.18 -2.22 5.50
C GLY A 165 24.04 -2.90 4.42
N GLY A 166 25.30 -3.17 4.74
CA GLY A 166 26.26 -3.76 3.80
C GLY A 166 26.23 -5.30 3.72
N GLY A 167 25.44 -5.97 4.57
CA GLY A 167 25.61 -7.36 4.98
C GLY A 167 25.12 -8.46 4.03
N MET A 168 25.29 -9.71 4.45
CA MET A 168 24.85 -10.92 3.74
C MET A 168 23.31 -11.04 3.71
N TRP A 169 22.63 -10.47 4.71
CA TRP A 169 21.17 -10.48 4.87
C TRP A 169 20.52 -9.15 4.47
N ARG A 170 21.15 -8.42 3.51
CA ARG A 170 20.64 -7.15 2.96
C ARG A 170 19.14 -7.21 2.72
N GLY A 171 18.40 -6.43 3.49
CA GLY A 171 16.94 -6.32 3.41
C GLY A 171 16.19 -6.97 4.57
N LEU A 172 16.68 -8.08 5.16
CA LEU A 172 15.96 -8.76 6.24
C LEU A 172 16.09 -8.06 7.59
N GLU A 173 17.27 -7.58 8.00
CA GLU A 173 17.38 -6.87 9.28
C GLU A 173 16.48 -5.61 9.33
N PRO A 174 16.48 -4.75 8.29
CA PRO A 174 15.54 -3.63 8.21
C PRO A 174 14.06 -4.06 8.22
N GLU A 175 13.72 -5.23 7.69
CA GLU A 175 12.34 -5.76 7.76
C GLU A 175 11.94 -6.13 9.19
N TYR A 176 12.81 -6.78 9.96
CA TYR A 176 12.52 -7.06 11.37
C TYR A 176 12.41 -5.78 12.20
N GLU A 177 13.23 -4.76 11.93
CA GLU A 177 13.08 -3.45 12.57
C GLU A 177 11.71 -2.83 12.28
N ARG A 178 11.24 -2.92 11.02
CA ARG A 178 9.91 -2.45 10.64
C ARG A 178 8.79 -3.26 11.27
N ALA A 179 8.93 -4.58 11.30
CA ALA A 179 7.96 -5.47 11.93
C ALA A 179 7.82 -5.19 13.43
N MET A 180 8.94 -5.02 14.15
CA MET A 180 8.93 -4.63 15.56
C MET A 180 8.31 -3.24 15.75
N GLY A 181 8.68 -2.26 14.93
CA GLY A 181 8.08 -0.93 15.00
C GLY A 181 6.56 -0.93 14.74
N LEU A 182 6.07 -1.80 13.86
CA LEU A 182 4.63 -1.97 13.63
C LEU A 182 3.95 -2.64 14.81
N CYS A 183 4.61 -3.61 15.47
CA CYS A 183 4.11 -4.21 16.71
C CYS A 183 3.98 -3.15 17.83
N ASP A 184 5.00 -2.31 18.00
CA ASP A 184 4.97 -1.21 18.98
C ASP A 184 3.86 -0.21 18.65
N TRP A 185 3.74 0.18 17.38
CA TRP A 185 2.69 1.06 16.90
C TRP A 185 1.28 0.52 17.18
N LEU A 186 1.04 -0.77 16.97
CA LEU A 186 -0.24 -1.41 17.29
C LEU A 186 -0.46 -1.47 18.81
N ALA A 187 0.56 -1.85 19.58
CA ALA A 187 0.47 -1.96 21.03
C ALA A 187 0.12 -0.62 21.71
N GLU A 188 0.63 0.51 21.18
CA GLU A 188 0.28 1.85 21.66
C GLU A 188 -1.17 2.24 21.38
N ARG A 189 -1.81 1.64 20.36
CA ARG A 189 -3.13 2.04 19.84
C ARG A 189 -4.28 1.13 20.32
N GLY A 190 -3.97 -0.07 20.85
CA GLY A 190 -4.95 -1.02 21.40
C GLY A 190 -5.63 -1.87 20.32
#